data_AF-A0A150X684-F1
#
_entry.id   AF-A0A150X684-F1
#
_cell.length_a   1.000
_cell.length_b   1.000
_cell.length_c   1.000
_cell.angle_alpha   90.00
_cell.angle_beta   90.00
_cell.angle_gamma   90.00
#
_symmetry.space_group_name_H-M   'P 1'
#
loop_
_entity.id
_entity.type
_entity.pdbx_description
1 polymer ?
#
loop_
_entity_poly.entity_id
_entity_poly.type
_entity_poly.pdbx_seq_one_letter_code
_entity_poly.pdbx_strand_id
1 'polypeptide(L)'
;MQRISTPKIGSAICIAVLLLLSSSAFGQKVERESRIKSPEVPEKALEYIEQTSLDKVKWYRETGLESISFEAKFKHERRWYSVEFSEEGVLEDIEIEIDLHQVPEPTRESIDKYLEAEFKRHRIKKVQIQYKQTSLQALIKEEVSKTDSPHAFELVVKGKKSRLMKLWEVAFSSTGKYISIDQILNRNSTHLEY
;
A
#
# COMPACT_ATOMS: atom_id res chain seq x y z
N MET A 1 -18.13 17.68 74.09
CA MET A 1 -17.20 17.34 72.99
C MET A 1 -17.18 15.82 72.84
N GLN A 2 -17.00 15.31 71.62
CA GLN A 2 -17.12 13.90 71.17
C GLN A 2 -18.55 13.45 70.84
N ARG A 3 -18.82 12.69 69.77
CA ARG A 3 -18.21 12.51 68.44
C ARG A 3 -19.33 11.81 67.65
N ILE A 4 -19.77 12.39 66.53
CA ILE A 4 -20.73 11.74 65.62
C ILE A 4 -19.98 10.61 64.91
N SER A 5 -20.43 9.37 65.10
CA SER A 5 -19.92 8.19 64.40
C SER A 5 -20.76 7.95 63.15
N THR A 6 -20.21 8.28 61.98
CA THR A 6 -20.77 7.89 60.68
C THR A 6 -20.47 6.41 60.38
N PRO A 7 -21.35 5.71 59.64
CA PRO A 7 -21.07 4.35 59.20
C PRO A 7 -19.92 4.36 58.18
N LYS A 8 -18.98 3.43 58.36
CA LYS A 8 -17.90 3.14 57.40
C LYS A 8 -18.52 2.54 56.14
N ILE A 9 -18.52 3.30 55.05
CA ILE A 9 -18.74 2.77 53.70
C ILE A 9 -17.45 2.04 53.33
N GLY A 10 -17.37 0.78 53.73
CA GLY A 10 -16.35 -0.15 53.28
C GLY A 10 -16.77 -0.78 51.96
N SER A 11 -15.84 -0.81 51.01
CA SER A 11 -15.78 -1.71 49.86
C SER A 11 -16.83 -1.54 48.75
N ALA A 12 -16.42 -0.87 47.67
CA ALA A 12 -16.47 -1.41 46.30
C ALA A 12 -16.00 -0.33 45.31
N ILE A 13 -14.67 -0.14 45.18
CA ILE A 13 -14.15 0.49 43.97
C ILE A 13 -14.07 -0.63 42.93
N CYS A 14 -15.15 -0.78 42.16
CA CYS A 14 -15.14 -1.57 40.93
C CYS A 14 -14.08 -0.97 40.00
N ILE A 15 -12.97 -1.68 39.83
CA ILE A 15 -12.00 -1.40 38.78
C ILE A 15 -12.70 -1.69 37.45
N ALA A 16 -13.30 -0.67 36.85
CA ALA A 16 -13.71 -0.72 35.46
C ALA A 16 -12.44 -0.66 34.60
N VAL A 17 -11.80 -1.82 34.40
CA VAL A 17 -10.84 -2.01 33.30
C VAL A 17 -11.66 -1.91 32.02
N LEU A 18 -11.78 -0.71 31.48
CA LEU A 18 -12.20 -0.51 30.09
C LEU A 18 -11.11 -1.16 29.23
N LEU A 19 -11.32 -2.43 28.87
CA LEU A 19 -10.64 -3.06 27.75
C LEU A 19 -11.01 -2.26 26.51
N LEU A 20 -10.19 -1.26 26.20
CA LEU A 20 -10.07 -0.71 24.85
C LEU A 20 -9.53 -1.84 23.98
N LEU A 21 -10.44 -2.75 23.58
CA LEU A 21 -10.26 -3.55 22.39
C LEU A 21 -10.31 -2.57 21.23
N SER A 22 -9.18 -1.93 20.94
CA SER A 22 -8.88 -1.40 19.63
C SER A 22 -8.97 -2.58 18.67
N SER A 23 -10.19 -2.82 18.19
CA SER A 23 -10.45 -3.69 17.08
C SER A 23 -9.78 -3.01 15.91
N SER A 24 -8.55 -3.41 15.61
CA SER A 24 -7.91 -3.07 14.34
C SER A 24 -8.83 -3.64 13.28
N ALA A 25 -9.71 -2.80 12.74
CA ALA A 25 -10.53 -3.17 11.59
C ALA A 25 -9.53 -3.41 10.46
N PHE A 26 -9.29 -4.69 10.15
CA PHE A 26 -8.47 -5.04 9.01
C PHE A 26 -9.26 -4.74 7.75
N GLY A 27 -8.72 -3.85 6.92
CA GLY A 27 -9.28 -3.59 5.61
C GLY A 27 -9.10 -4.79 4.67
N GLN A 28 -9.97 -4.85 3.68
CA GLN A 28 -9.91 -5.83 2.60
C GLN A 28 -9.85 -5.06 1.30
N LYS A 29 -8.81 -5.31 0.50
CA LYS A 29 -8.69 -4.78 -0.85
C LYS A 29 -9.40 -5.74 -1.78
N VAL A 30 -10.57 -5.31 -2.26
CA VAL A 30 -11.41 -6.05 -3.21
C VAL A 30 -11.42 -5.27 -4.51
N GLU A 31 -10.53 -5.66 -5.40
CA GLU A 31 -10.41 -5.07 -6.72
C GLU A 31 -10.39 -6.13 -7.80
N ARG A 32 -10.83 -5.73 -8.99
CA ARG A 32 -10.71 -6.51 -10.21
C ARG A 32 -9.94 -5.70 -11.23
N GLU A 33 -8.74 -6.18 -11.54
CA GLU A 33 -7.92 -5.68 -12.65
C GLU A 33 -8.34 -6.37 -13.95
N SER A 34 -8.50 -5.60 -15.03
CA SER A 34 -8.79 -6.14 -16.37
C SER A 34 -7.99 -5.42 -17.43
N ARG A 35 -7.38 -6.17 -18.34
CA ARG A 35 -6.61 -5.59 -19.44
C ARG A 35 -7.55 -4.95 -20.45
N ILE A 36 -7.28 -3.70 -20.80
CA ILE A 36 -8.07 -2.90 -21.75
C ILE A 36 -7.22 -2.43 -22.92
N LYS A 37 -7.86 -1.93 -23.97
CA LYS A 37 -7.18 -1.28 -25.10
C LYS A 37 -7.21 0.24 -24.94
N SER A 38 -6.30 0.93 -25.63
CA SER A 38 -6.19 2.39 -25.57
C SER A 38 -7.51 3.16 -25.76
N PRO A 39 -8.44 2.77 -26.66
CA PRO A 39 -9.71 3.50 -26.81
C PRO A 39 -10.62 3.49 -25.58
N GLU A 40 -10.37 2.63 -24.59
CA GLU A 40 -11.11 2.56 -23.33
C GLU A 40 -10.46 3.38 -22.22
N VAL A 41 -9.27 3.93 -22.45
CA VAL A 41 -8.49 4.72 -21.48
C VAL A 41 -8.90 6.19 -21.60
N PRO A 42 -9.03 6.93 -20.48
CA PRO A 42 -9.26 8.38 -20.52
C PRO A 42 -8.19 9.09 -21.35
N GLU A 43 -8.61 10.00 -22.24
CA GLU A 43 -7.72 10.73 -23.16
C GLU A 43 -6.58 11.43 -22.41
N LYS A 44 -6.87 12.07 -21.28
CA LYS A 44 -5.88 12.74 -20.43
C LYS A 44 -4.78 11.80 -19.93
N ALA A 45 -5.11 10.55 -19.62
CA ALA A 45 -4.14 9.55 -19.17
C ALA A 45 -3.27 9.05 -20.34
N LEU A 46 -3.87 8.86 -21.52
CA LEU A 46 -3.13 8.53 -22.75
C LEU A 46 -2.12 9.62 -23.09
N GLU A 47 -2.57 10.87 -23.16
CA GLU A 47 -1.73 12.03 -23.46
C GLU A 47 -0.58 12.16 -22.45
N TYR A 48 -0.84 11.91 -21.17
CA TYR A 48 0.20 11.96 -20.14
C TYR A 48 1.30 10.93 -20.39
N ILE A 49 0.94 9.68 -20.70
CA ILE A 49 1.93 8.62 -20.97
C ILE A 49 2.68 8.87 -22.28
N GLU A 50 2.01 9.36 -23.31
CA GLU A 50 2.61 9.62 -24.63
C GLU A 50 3.74 10.66 -24.58
N GLN A 51 3.73 11.60 -23.62
CA GLN A 51 4.80 12.58 -23.40
C GLN A 51 6.17 11.96 -23.06
N THR A 52 6.20 10.69 -22.64
CA THR A 52 7.41 10.01 -22.19
C THR A 52 8.01 9.06 -23.23
N SER A 53 7.40 8.94 -24.43
CA SER A 53 7.85 8.08 -25.52
C SER A 53 8.10 6.63 -25.10
N LEU A 54 7.27 6.11 -24.19
CA LEU A 54 7.39 4.77 -23.65
C LEU A 54 6.84 3.71 -24.62
N ASP A 55 7.65 2.67 -24.83
CA ASP A 55 7.22 1.51 -25.63
C ASP A 55 6.48 0.47 -24.79
N LYS A 56 5.55 -0.26 -25.43
CA LYS A 56 4.91 -1.48 -24.90
C LYS A 56 4.11 -1.29 -23.60
N VAL A 57 3.53 -0.11 -23.42
CA VAL A 57 2.59 0.16 -22.32
C VAL A 57 1.38 -0.76 -22.40
N LYS A 58 1.06 -1.42 -21.29
CA LYS A 58 -0.16 -2.22 -21.12
C LYS A 58 -1.10 -1.46 -20.22
N TRP A 59 -2.34 -1.29 -20.66
CA TRP A 59 -3.38 -0.61 -19.89
C TRP A 59 -4.28 -1.61 -19.18
N TYR A 60 -4.61 -1.28 -17.94
CA TYR A 60 -5.54 -2.02 -17.11
C TYR A 60 -6.59 -1.06 -16.56
N ARG A 61 -7.81 -1.56 -16.41
CA ARG A 61 -8.87 -0.92 -15.66
C ARG A 61 -9.03 -1.69 -14.36
N GLU A 62 -8.91 -0.98 -13.26
CA GLU A 62 -9.17 -1.53 -11.93
C GLU A 62 -10.56 -1.09 -11.47
N THR A 63 -11.23 -1.96 -10.73
CA THR A 63 -12.56 -1.67 -10.18
C THR A 63 -12.59 -2.17 -8.76
N GLY A 64 -12.57 -1.21 -7.84
CA GLY A 64 -12.80 -1.43 -6.43
C GLY A 64 -14.28 -1.57 -6.11
N LEU A 65 -14.62 -1.48 -4.82
CA LEU A 65 -16.01 -1.50 -4.37
C LEU A 65 -16.77 -0.23 -4.78
N GLU A 66 -16.09 0.92 -4.75
CA GLU A 66 -16.69 2.24 -4.97
C GLU A 66 -15.86 3.11 -5.95
N SER A 67 -14.80 2.54 -6.53
CA SER A 67 -13.85 3.28 -7.38
C SER A 67 -13.52 2.53 -8.67
N ILE A 68 -13.15 3.31 -9.68
CA ILE A 68 -12.58 2.85 -10.94
C ILE A 68 -11.29 3.64 -11.13
N SER A 69 -10.21 2.95 -11.45
CA SER A 69 -8.96 3.57 -11.85
C SER A 69 -8.43 2.93 -13.13
N PHE A 70 -7.51 3.63 -13.77
CA PHE A 70 -6.83 3.21 -14.98
C PHE A 70 -5.35 3.18 -14.71
N GLU A 71 -4.67 2.15 -15.20
CA GLU A 71 -3.29 1.94 -14.85
C GLU A 71 -2.46 1.56 -16.08
N ALA A 72 -1.37 2.30 -16.28
CA ALA A 72 -0.36 2.02 -17.29
C ALA A 72 0.80 1.23 -16.67
N LYS A 73 0.98 -0.01 -17.10
CA LYS A 73 2.07 -0.90 -16.68
C LYS A 73 3.09 -1.08 -17.82
N PHE A 74 4.36 -0.80 -17.55
CA PHE A 74 5.45 -0.96 -18.52
C PHE A 74 6.80 -1.21 -17.83
N LYS A 75 7.79 -1.60 -18.62
CA LYS A 75 9.16 -1.84 -18.15
C LYS A 75 10.09 -0.79 -18.75
N HIS A 76 10.78 -0.05 -17.89
CA HIS A 76 11.79 0.94 -18.28
C HIS A 76 13.07 0.67 -17.47
N GLU A 77 14.23 0.67 -18.14
CA GLU A 77 15.53 0.37 -17.51
C GLU A 77 15.52 -0.83 -16.55
N ARG A 78 14.87 -1.91 -16.99
CA ARG A 78 14.71 -3.17 -16.25
C ARG A 78 13.81 -3.12 -15.01
N ARG A 79 13.25 -1.96 -14.65
CA ARG A 79 12.28 -1.78 -13.56
C ARG A 79 10.85 -1.78 -14.11
N TRP A 80 9.92 -2.35 -13.34
CA TRP A 80 8.49 -2.25 -13.65
C TRP A 80 7.93 -0.97 -13.05
N TYR A 81 7.14 -0.26 -13.87
CA TYR A 81 6.40 0.92 -13.49
C TYR A 81 4.91 0.59 -13.58
N SER A 82 4.17 1.06 -12.59
CA SER A 82 2.71 1.22 -12.60
C SER A 82 2.42 2.70 -12.45
N VAL A 83 1.58 3.24 -13.32
CA VAL A 83 1.15 4.64 -13.25
C VAL A 83 -0.37 4.63 -13.17
N GLU A 84 -0.90 5.02 -12.02
CA GLU A 84 -2.33 5.00 -11.74
C GLU A 84 -2.98 6.35 -12.01
N PHE A 85 -4.17 6.30 -12.58
CA PHE A 85 -4.99 7.44 -12.92
C PHE A 85 -6.42 7.26 -12.43
N SER A 86 -7.05 8.36 -12.03
CA SER A 86 -8.48 8.40 -11.70
C SER A 86 -9.35 8.05 -12.92
N GLU A 87 -10.66 7.89 -12.69
CA GLU A 87 -11.63 7.66 -13.76
C GLU A 87 -11.61 8.78 -14.84
N GLU A 88 -11.28 10.01 -14.45
CA GLU A 88 -11.14 11.18 -15.32
C GLU A 88 -9.73 11.31 -15.96
N GLY A 89 -8.83 10.36 -15.70
CA GLY A 89 -7.47 10.36 -16.22
C GLY A 89 -6.51 11.32 -15.50
N VAL A 90 -6.81 11.70 -14.25
CA VAL A 90 -5.89 12.49 -13.42
C VAL A 90 -4.85 11.55 -12.81
N LEU A 91 -3.56 11.87 -12.91
CA LEU A 91 -2.50 11.10 -12.25
C LEU A 91 -2.75 11.04 -10.74
N GLU A 92 -2.78 9.82 -10.19
CA GLU A 92 -2.94 9.57 -8.76
C GLU A 92 -1.60 9.22 -8.12
N ASP A 93 -0.92 8.21 -8.67
CA ASP A 93 0.42 7.85 -8.25
C ASP A 93 1.25 7.13 -9.31
N ILE A 94 2.53 6.94 -8.99
CA ILE A 94 3.49 6.18 -9.76
C ILE A 94 4.20 5.23 -8.80
N GLU A 95 4.18 3.95 -9.13
CA GLU A 95 4.86 2.92 -8.40
C GLU A 95 6.00 2.31 -9.21
N ILE A 96 7.15 2.16 -8.58
CA ILE A 96 8.33 1.55 -9.19
C ILE A 96 8.71 0.31 -8.39
N GLU A 97 8.71 -0.85 -9.05
CA GLU A 97 9.14 -2.11 -8.42
C GLU A 97 10.66 -2.09 -8.19
N ILE A 98 11.06 -2.38 -6.95
CA ILE A 98 12.45 -2.44 -6.51
C ILE A 98 12.74 -3.74 -5.77
N ASP A 99 14.01 -4.07 -5.65
CA ASP A 99 14.45 -5.11 -4.73
C ASP A 99 14.48 -4.59 -3.29
N LEU A 100 14.17 -5.47 -2.33
CA LEU A 100 14.16 -5.12 -0.89
C LEU A 100 15.50 -4.55 -0.39
N HIS A 101 16.63 -4.94 -0.99
CA HIS A 101 17.94 -4.43 -0.60
C HIS A 101 18.17 -2.96 -0.99
N GLN A 102 17.34 -2.41 -1.88
CA GLN A 102 17.35 -1.00 -2.27
C GLN A 102 16.58 -0.10 -1.29
N VAL A 103 15.77 -0.69 -0.40
CA VAL A 103 15.13 0.06 0.71
C VAL A 103 16.22 0.47 1.72
N PRO A 104 16.26 1.73 2.17
CA PRO A 104 17.22 2.17 3.18
C PRO A 104 17.20 1.29 4.43
N GLU A 105 18.38 0.91 4.94
CA GLU A 105 18.50 -0.06 6.03
C GLU A 105 17.64 0.29 7.26
N PRO A 106 17.63 1.53 7.80
CA PRO A 106 16.78 1.87 8.95
C PRO A 106 15.28 1.71 8.69
N THR A 107 14.85 2.01 7.46
CA THR A 107 13.47 1.82 7.01
C THR A 107 13.17 0.32 6.90
N ARG A 108 14.08 -0.46 6.31
CA ARG A 108 13.93 -1.91 6.17
C ARG A 108 13.85 -2.61 7.52
N GLU A 109 14.69 -2.25 8.49
CA GLU A 109 14.63 -2.79 9.86
C GLU A 109 13.28 -2.50 10.53
N SER A 110 12.73 -1.30 10.33
CA SER A 110 11.43 -0.92 10.86
C SER A 110 10.28 -1.74 10.23
N ILE A 111 10.37 -1.98 8.91
CA ILE A 111 9.44 -2.83 8.17
C ILE A 111 9.53 -4.27 8.67
N ASP A 112 10.73 -4.85 8.76
CA ASP A 112 10.96 -6.23 9.18
C ASP A 112 10.40 -6.46 10.59
N LYS A 113 10.70 -5.54 11.53
CA LYS A 113 10.17 -5.58 12.89
C LYS A 113 8.64 -5.56 12.93
N TYR A 114 7.99 -4.76 12.08
CA TYR A 114 6.53 -4.75 11.99
C TYR A 114 6.00 -6.08 11.46
N LEU A 115 6.57 -6.60 10.37
CA LEU A 115 6.11 -7.84 9.74
C LEU A 115 6.31 -9.08 10.64
N GLU A 116 7.37 -9.12 11.44
CA GLU A 116 7.60 -10.16 12.46
C GLU A 116 6.55 -10.14 13.58
N ALA A 117 6.16 -8.94 14.02
CA ALA A 117 5.10 -8.77 15.02
C ALA A 117 3.71 -9.12 14.45
N GLU A 118 3.45 -8.74 13.21
CA GLU A 118 2.12 -8.86 12.59
C GLU A 118 1.82 -10.28 12.07
N PHE A 119 2.84 -11.02 11.63
CA PHE A 119 2.68 -12.33 11.01
C PHE A 119 3.46 -13.41 11.73
N LYS A 120 2.80 -14.52 12.07
CA LYS A 120 3.45 -15.73 12.60
C LYS A 120 4.52 -16.27 11.65
N ARG A 121 4.29 -16.13 10.34
CA ARG A 121 5.24 -16.42 9.24
C ARG A 121 4.90 -15.52 8.07
N HIS A 122 5.91 -14.98 7.39
CA HIS A 122 5.70 -14.16 6.20
C HIS A 122 6.80 -14.36 5.16
N ARG A 123 6.52 -13.90 3.93
CA ARG A 123 7.50 -13.71 2.85
C ARG A 123 7.08 -12.51 2.03
N ILE A 124 7.98 -11.55 1.88
CA ILE A 124 7.81 -10.42 0.96
C ILE A 124 7.85 -10.95 -0.48
N LYS A 125 6.87 -10.56 -1.29
CA LYS A 125 6.69 -10.99 -2.69
C LYS A 125 7.00 -9.89 -3.68
N LYS A 126 6.76 -8.64 -3.30
CA LYS A 126 7.03 -7.46 -4.10
C LYS A 126 7.28 -6.29 -3.16
N VAL A 127 8.15 -5.37 -3.60
CA VAL A 127 8.36 -4.06 -2.98
C VAL A 127 8.22 -3.01 -4.07
N GLN A 128 7.42 -1.98 -3.82
CA GLN A 128 7.22 -0.85 -4.70
C GLN A 128 7.50 0.45 -3.95
N ILE A 129 8.14 1.39 -4.62
CA ILE A 129 8.23 2.78 -4.16
C ILE A 129 7.06 3.54 -4.77
N GLN A 130 6.24 4.19 -3.95
CA GLN A 130 5.11 5.01 -4.41
C GLN A 130 5.46 6.50 -4.40
N TYR A 131 5.17 7.18 -5.50
CA TYR A 131 5.33 8.62 -5.69
C TYR A 131 3.98 9.25 -6.05
N LYS A 132 3.56 10.27 -5.28
CA LYS A 132 2.30 11.02 -5.55
C LYS A 132 2.52 12.43 -6.07
N GLN A 133 3.73 12.97 -5.92
CA GLN A 133 4.06 14.37 -6.22
C GLN A 133 5.14 14.51 -7.29
N THR A 134 5.75 13.40 -7.71
CA THR A 134 6.83 13.37 -8.69
C THR A 134 6.26 12.97 -10.04
N SER A 135 6.61 13.70 -11.10
CA SER A 135 6.14 13.37 -12.45
C SER A 135 6.86 12.14 -13.00
N LEU A 136 6.18 11.42 -13.90
CA LEU A 136 6.75 10.26 -14.55
C LEU A 136 8.02 10.61 -15.35
N GLN A 137 8.03 11.77 -16.01
CA GLN A 137 9.18 12.22 -16.77
C GLN A 137 10.43 12.41 -15.89
N ALA A 138 10.28 12.97 -14.68
CA ALA A 138 11.38 13.14 -13.75
C ALA A 138 11.92 11.78 -13.25
N LEU A 139 11.01 10.83 -12.95
CA LEU A 139 11.38 9.48 -12.52
C LEU A 139 12.11 8.68 -13.60
N ILE A 140 11.68 8.79 -14.86
CA ILE A 140 12.28 8.09 -16.01
C ILE A 140 13.66 8.66 -16.36
N LYS A 141 13.84 9.98 -16.27
CA LYS A 141 15.13 10.63 -16.58
C LYS A 141 16.13 10.56 -15.42
N GLU A 142 15.74 9.96 -14.30
CA GLU A 142 16.49 10.00 -13.04
C GLU A 142 16.83 11.43 -12.57
N GLU A 143 16.00 12.41 -12.95
CA GLU A 143 16.11 13.83 -12.56
C GLU A 143 15.46 14.10 -11.19
N VAL A 144 15.18 13.03 -10.45
CA VAL A 144 14.56 13.06 -9.13
C VAL A 144 15.51 13.77 -8.17
N SER A 145 15.07 14.89 -7.60
CA SER A 145 15.88 15.64 -6.64
C SER A 145 16.12 14.80 -5.39
N LYS A 146 17.24 15.03 -4.69
CA LYS A 146 17.46 14.45 -3.34
C LYS A 146 16.35 14.79 -2.33
N THR A 147 15.53 15.79 -2.63
CA THR A 147 14.38 16.21 -1.81
C THR A 147 13.10 15.43 -2.12
N ASP A 148 13.05 14.70 -3.23
CA ASP A 148 11.88 13.93 -3.65
C ASP A 148 11.90 12.59 -2.92
N SER A 149 11.56 12.66 -1.63
CA SER A 149 11.34 11.49 -0.80
C SER A 149 10.10 10.75 -1.29
N PRO A 150 10.14 9.41 -1.38
CA PRO A 150 8.96 8.66 -1.75
C PRO A 150 7.82 8.89 -0.75
N HIS A 151 6.58 8.80 -1.24
CA HIS A 151 5.42 8.90 -0.37
C HIS A 151 5.36 7.69 0.57
N ALA A 152 5.54 6.50 0.01
CA ALA A 152 5.48 5.24 0.73
C ALA A 152 6.35 4.14 0.08
N PHE A 153 6.59 3.08 0.85
CA PHE A 153 6.93 1.77 0.36
C PHE A 153 5.69 0.87 0.46
N GLU A 154 5.30 0.25 -0.64
CA GLU A 154 4.18 -0.69 -0.69
C GLU A 154 4.70 -2.12 -0.90
N LEU A 155 4.28 -3.02 -0.02
CA LEU A 155 4.75 -4.40 -0.02
C LEU A 155 3.58 -5.36 -0.24
N VAL A 156 3.75 -6.27 -1.19
CA VAL A 156 2.91 -7.48 -1.26
C VAL A 156 3.55 -8.55 -0.39
N VAL A 157 2.86 -8.95 0.68
CA VAL A 157 3.35 -9.92 1.67
C VAL A 157 2.48 -11.16 1.64
N LYS A 158 3.10 -12.34 1.45
CA LYS A 158 2.45 -13.62 1.72
C LYS A 158 2.60 -13.92 3.21
N GLY A 159 1.57 -13.65 4.00
CA GLY A 159 1.60 -13.68 5.47
C GLY A 159 0.57 -14.62 6.09
N LYS A 160 0.94 -15.25 7.22
CA LYS A 160 0.05 -16.07 8.05
C LYS A 160 -0.13 -15.43 9.42
N LYS A 161 -1.33 -14.89 9.66
CA LYS A 161 -1.76 -14.41 10.99
C LYS A 161 -2.41 -15.54 11.82
N SER A 162 -3.27 -16.34 11.19
CA SER A 162 -3.99 -17.45 11.84
C SER A 162 -3.63 -18.81 11.23
N ARG A 163 -4.55 -19.46 10.50
CA ARG A 163 -4.38 -20.83 9.98
C ARG A 163 -3.78 -20.87 8.57
N LEU A 164 -4.24 -19.97 7.69
CA LEU A 164 -3.91 -19.96 6.27
C LEU A 164 -2.90 -18.85 5.93
N MET A 165 -2.05 -19.12 4.93
CA MET A 165 -1.27 -18.06 4.27
C MET A 165 -2.21 -17.28 3.35
N LYS A 166 -2.17 -15.96 3.45
CA LYS A 166 -2.94 -15.04 2.60
C LYS A 166 -1.99 -14.00 1.99
N LEU A 167 -2.44 -13.32 0.94
CA LEU A 167 -1.74 -12.14 0.42
C LEU A 167 -2.26 -10.90 1.12
N TRP A 168 -1.34 -10.00 1.41
CA TRP A 168 -1.57 -8.73 2.06
C TRP A 168 -0.82 -7.65 1.30
N GLU A 169 -1.43 -6.51 1.15
CA GLU A 169 -0.74 -5.26 0.81
C GLU A 169 -0.44 -4.56 2.13
N VAL A 170 0.79 -4.07 2.30
CA VAL A 170 1.20 -3.36 3.51
C VAL A 170 1.97 -2.12 3.07
N ALA A 171 1.47 -0.95 3.45
CA ALA A 171 2.12 0.32 3.15
C ALA A 171 2.87 0.86 4.37
N PHE A 172 4.04 1.42 4.10
CA PHE A 172 4.91 2.07 5.09
C PHE A 172 5.34 3.45 4.59
N SER A 173 5.53 4.41 5.49
CA SER A 173 6.11 5.70 5.12
C SER A 173 7.55 5.52 4.60
N SER A 174 8.11 6.58 4.00
CA SER A 174 9.54 6.63 3.63
C SER A 174 10.52 6.34 4.79
N THR A 175 10.08 6.51 6.03
CA THR A 175 10.84 6.19 7.26
C THR A 175 10.53 4.82 7.86
N GLY A 176 9.70 3.99 7.21
CA GLY A 176 9.36 2.65 7.66
C GLY A 176 8.27 2.59 8.73
N LYS A 177 7.54 3.69 8.97
CA LYS A 177 6.38 3.68 9.86
C LYS A 177 5.19 3.04 9.16
N TYR A 178 4.53 2.09 9.80
CA TYR A 178 3.29 1.48 9.31
C TYR A 178 2.22 2.53 8.95
N ILE A 179 1.60 2.37 7.78
CA ILE A 179 0.47 3.17 7.29
C ILE A 179 -0.81 2.32 7.25
N SER A 180 -0.81 1.24 6.46
CA SER A 180 -1.99 0.40 6.25
C SER A 180 -1.63 -1.07 6.02
N ILE A 181 -2.62 -1.94 6.24
CA ILE A 181 -2.54 -3.36 5.89
C ILE A 181 -3.91 -3.85 5.43
N ASP A 182 -3.93 -4.35 4.20
CA ASP A 182 -5.16 -4.81 3.56
C ASP A 182 -5.00 -6.26 3.09
N GLN A 183 -5.98 -7.09 3.37
CA GLN A 183 -5.99 -8.44 2.82
C GLN A 183 -6.39 -8.38 1.34
N ILE A 184 -5.57 -8.91 0.46
CA ILE A 184 -5.88 -9.04 -0.97
C ILE A 184 -6.81 -10.25 -1.14
N LEU A 185 -8.08 -10.02 -1.52
CA LEU A 185 -9.10 -11.07 -1.63
C LEU A 185 -9.22 -11.68 -3.04
N ASN A 186 -9.02 -10.89 -4.08
CA ASN A 186 -9.13 -11.34 -5.47
C ASN A 186 -7.79 -11.22 -6.19
N ARG A 187 -7.54 -12.19 -7.07
CA ARG A 187 -6.51 -12.06 -8.10
C ARG A 187 -7.04 -12.68 -9.39
N ASN A 188 -8.05 -12.06 -9.98
CA ASN A 188 -8.40 -12.35 -11.36
C ASN A 188 -7.62 -11.41 -12.28
N SER A 189 -6.31 -11.63 -12.38
CA SER A 189 -5.61 -11.43 -13.65
C SER A 189 -4.58 -12.55 -13.80
N THR A 190 -4.73 -13.31 -14.87
CA THR A 190 -3.70 -14.18 -15.45
C THR A 190 -2.45 -13.35 -15.75
N HIS A 191 -1.56 -13.18 -14.76
CA HIS A 191 -0.14 -12.88 -14.96
C HIS A 191 0.68 -13.21 -13.70
N LEU A 192 0.74 -14.50 -13.38
CA LEU A 192 1.98 -15.11 -12.91
C LEU A 192 2.52 -15.88 -14.11
N GLU A 193 3.85 -15.92 -14.26
CA GLU A 193 4.66 -16.49 -15.36
C GLU A 193 4.97 -15.46 -16.46
N TYR A 194 6.23 -15.04 -16.67
CA TYR A 194 7.50 -15.77 -16.64
C TYR A 194 8.61 -15.08 -15.84
#